data_AF-A0A3B3DDP4-F1
#
_entry.id   AF-A0A3B3DDP4-F1
#
_cell.length_a   1.000
_cell.length_b   1.000
_cell.length_c   1.000
_cell.angle_alpha   90.00
_cell.angle_beta   90.00
_cell.angle_gamma   90.00
#
_symmetry.space_group_name_H-M   'P 1'
#
loop_
_entity.id
_entity.type
_entity.pdbx_description
1 polymer ?
#
loop_
_entity_poly.entity_id
_entity_poly.type
_entity_poly.pdbx_seq_one_letter_code
_entity_poly.pdbx_strand_id
1 'polypeptide(L)'
;MCIHQLNLLAASSNSLPLGALLGKQHPIEACHFSSICDIMERAMVNGDTCIIRCILVVFQVVFRFFNPQSEQNKDSVRRSGLLLWQLLMAPVDQIGTEIQREVYAELNKLLKLVLTEGERNSGLSQLRDVILTNLSGQLQKNRFGSEEDDHYILNDELLHCILKTVVRESCLLITKCQTVARDDFQKLLSTVPVVSPSLRYLMAVQNHLLSNSILIRPDDNDDSDSSLQGETMKVQELQSSILSLATKVLVGCDEVLETLQQVTTTLINSEIHDRETRLKGLEQVTKATMLGHLLPVLLTSLMHPNLQTLTLADALMPQLVQLVLYTSQTALLLKTQSPLFTDEAQPAGGCLGILDEREEPGFLTGLKIPAPWAAGKTVETVHPVRDNYKFKETVHIPGARCLYLRFDSRCSSQYDYDKLVIYAGPNTNSRKVAEYGGNTLGYGSRSVLGTGWPKDLVKVEGDTVTFSFEMRSGREHNTPDKAMWGFSCTVRAQESSEDVSGGLPFLADLALGLSVLACSMLRILYNGPEVTREEEACHDLLCSKLLQRCQWQVEANGAISPALTPSPSPLPLTIEEDREFTYPSDVLIPPPGLMPGTYFDLPRIRLPPGIMCRLREVSGRARPQFRPSIK
;
A
#
# COMPACT_ATOMS: atom_id res chain seq x y z
N MET A 1 9.85 13.36 46.21
CA MET A 1 10.61 14.61 45.97
C MET A 1 9.62 15.68 45.53
N CYS A 2 9.59 16.82 46.21
CA CYS A 2 8.51 17.80 46.10
C CYS A 2 8.43 18.45 44.71
N ILE A 3 7.22 18.51 44.14
CA ILE A 3 6.82 19.14 42.87
C ILE A 3 7.40 20.55 42.69
N HIS A 4 7.68 21.25 43.79
CA HIS A 4 8.28 22.59 43.78
C HIS A 4 9.70 22.65 43.17
N GLN A 5 10.50 21.59 43.34
CA GLN A 5 11.86 21.53 42.80
C GLN A 5 11.88 21.22 41.28
N LEU A 6 10.82 20.57 40.78
CA LEU A 6 10.65 20.26 39.35
C LEU A 6 10.10 21.46 38.56
N ASN A 7 9.19 22.24 39.15
CA ASN A 7 8.67 23.46 38.52
C ASN A 7 9.75 24.56 38.36
N LEU A 8 10.70 24.64 39.29
CA LEU A 8 11.87 25.53 39.17
C LEU A 8 12.81 25.13 38.01
N LEU A 9 12.90 23.84 37.69
CA LEU A 9 13.70 23.34 36.57
C LEU A 9 12.98 23.50 35.21
N ALA A 10 11.65 23.46 35.20
CA ALA A 10 10.86 23.72 34.00
C ALA A 10 10.81 25.22 33.61
N ALA A 11 10.89 26.12 34.59
CA ALA A 11 10.85 27.57 34.35
C ALA A 11 12.17 28.17 33.83
N SER A 12 13.30 27.46 33.94
CA SER A 12 14.63 27.96 33.55
C SER A 12 15.07 27.56 32.14
N SER A 13 14.15 27.16 31.26
CA SER A 13 14.43 26.52 29.96
C SER A 13 15.09 27.39 28.89
N ASN A 14 15.52 28.62 29.18
CA ASN A 14 16.04 29.54 28.15
C ASN A 14 17.47 30.06 28.32
N SER A 15 18.23 29.71 29.37
CA SER A 15 19.64 30.14 29.43
C SER A 15 20.44 29.49 30.55
N LEU A 16 21.03 28.30 30.32
CA LEU A 16 22.33 27.81 30.87
C LEU A 16 22.46 26.29 30.64
N PRO A 17 23.69 25.75 30.46
CA PRO A 17 23.89 24.36 30.06
C PRO A 17 23.62 23.41 31.23
N LEU A 18 22.49 22.70 31.18
CA LEU A 18 22.05 21.70 32.17
C LEU A 18 23.01 20.50 32.34
N GLY A 19 24.05 20.37 31.51
CA GLY A 19 25.00 19.25 31.55
C GLY A 19 25.92 19.23 32.78
N ALA A 20 26.14 20.37 33.45
CA ALA A 20 27.14 20.45 34.52
C ALA A 20 26.60 20.14 35.93
N LEU A 21 25.29 20.26 36.18
CA LEU A 21 24.71 20.02 37.53
C LEU A 21 24.12 18.61 37.71
N LEU A 22 23.79 17.91 36.62
CA LEU A 22 23.10 16.61 36.64
C LEU A 22 24.04 15.40 36.48
N GLY A 23 25.35 15.61 36.40
CA GLY A 23 26.35 14.55 36.22
C GLY A 23 26.52 13.56 37.39
N LYS A 24 25.64 13.58 38.40
CA LYS A 24 25.66 12.68 39.58
C LYS A 24 24.28 12.19 40.04
N GLN A 25 23.29 12.03 39.15
CA GLN A 25 22.08 11.29 39.52
C GLN A 25 22.30 9.79 39.34
N HIS A 26 22.16 9.04 40.43
CA HIS A 26 22.22 7.57 40.41
C HIS A 26 20.99 7.04 39.66
N PRO A 27 21.13 5.95 38.87
CA PRO A 27 19.98 5.29 38.25
C PRO A 27 18.95 4.92 39.33
N ILE A 28 17.67 5.18 39.07
CA ILE A 28 16.59 4.81 40.00
C ILE A 28 16.64 3.31 40.26
N GLU A 29 16.72 2.94 41.54
CA GLU A 29 16.68 1.54 41.95
C GLU A 29 15.33 0.91 41.58
N ALA A 30 15.36 -0.35 41.13
CA ALA A 30 14.17 -1.08 40.66
C ALA A 30 13.04 -1.13 41.70
N CYS A 31 13.39 -1.15 43.00
CA CYS A 31 12.44 -1.14 44.11
C CYS A 31 11.60 0.14 44.16
N HIS A 32 12.21 1.30 43.86
CA HIS A 32 11.52 2.59 43.81
C HIS A 32 10.58 2.67 42.59
N PHE A 33 11.02 2.15 41.44
CA PHE A 33 10.16 2.09 40.26
C PHE A 33 8.96 1.16 40.46
N SER A 34 9.17 -0.01 41.07
CA SER A 34 8.08 -0.92 41.45
C SER A 34 7.09 -0.23 42.38
N SER A 35 7.58 0.51 43.38
CA SER A 35 6.72 1.27 44.31
C SER A 35 5.89 2.33 43.59
N ILE A 36 6.46 3.03 42.59
CA ILE A 36 5.71 3.99 41.77
C ILE A 36 4.58 3.28 41.00
N CYS A 37 4.84 2.10 40.43
CA CYS A 37 3.82 1.29 39.77
C CYS A 37 2.75 0.81 40.75
N ASP A 38 3.11 0.39 41.97
CA ASP A 38 2.16 -0.04 43.00
C ASP A 38 1.23 1.12 43.43
N ILE A 39 1.77 2.34 43.56
CA ILE A 39 0.97 3.53 43.88
C ILE A 39 0.02 3.85 42.73
N MET A 40 0.49 3.75 41.48
CA MET A 40 -0.32 3.98 40.29
C MET A 40 -1.50 3.02 40.22
N GLU A 41 -1.25 1.73 40.43
CA GLU A 41 -2.28 0.69 40.42
C GLU A 41 -3.34 0.94 41.49
N ARG A 42 -2.93 1.28 42.71
CA ARG A 42 -3.86 1.64 43.79
C ARG A 42 -4.65 2.90 43.47
N ALA A 43 -4.01 3.92 42.88
CA ALA A 43 -4.68 5.15 42.49
C ALA A 43 -5.73 4.90 41.41
N MET A 44 -5.43 4.03 40.44
CA MET A 44 -6.37 3.61 39.39
C MET A 44 -7.58 2.87 39.97
N VAL A 45 -7.36 1.92 40.89
CA VAL A 45 -8.46 1.19 41.57
C VAL A 45 -9.34 2.13 42.40
N ASN A 46 -8.74 3.11 43.06
CA ASN A 46 -9.45 4.07 43.92
C ASN A 46 -10.05 5.26 43.14
N GLY A 47 -9.78 5.39 41.83
CA GLY A 47 -10.19 6.55 41.04
C GLY A 47 -9.51 7.87 41.44
N ASP A 48 -8.32 7.84 42.07
CA ASP A 48 -7.60 9.04 42.51
C ASP A 48 -6.83 9.70 41.35
N THR A 49 -7.52 10.60 40.67
CA THR A 49 -7.02 11.29 39.48
C THR A 49 -5.85 12.24 39.77
N CYS A 50 -5.76 12.82 40.97
CA CYS A 50 -4.66 13.68 41.39
C CYS A 50 -3.35 12.88 41.48
N ILE A 51 -3.41 11.69 42.10
CA ILE A 51 -2.25 10.80 42.20
C ILE A 51 -1.88 10.25 40.83
N ILE A 52 -2.87 9.83 40.02
CA ILE A 52 -2.64 9.37 38.64
C ILE A 52 -1.89 10.45 37.84
N ARG A 53 -2.35 11.70 37.87
CA ARG A 53 -1.71 12.83 37.17
C ARG A 53 -0.27 13.05 37.64
N CYS A 54 -0.03 13.03 38.97
CA CYS A 54 1.31 13.17 39.53
C CYS A 54 2.24 12.05 39.04
N ILE A 55 1.74 10.81 38.97
CA ILE A 55 2.54 9.66 38.53
C ILE A 55 2.82 9.73 37.03
N LEU A 56 1.89 10.19 36.19
CA LEU A 56 2.14 10.41 34.77
C LEU A 56 3.30 11.40 34.54
N VAL A 57 3.33 12.50 35.30
CA VAL A 57 4.47 13.45 35.27
C VAL A 57 5.76 12.80 35.78
N VAL A 58 5.67 12.00 36.84
CA VAL A 58 6.82 11.23 37.34
C VAL A 58 7.34 10.26 36.27
N PHE A 59 6.48 9.54 35.54
CA PHE A 59 6.88 8.69 34.43
C PHE A 59 7.61 9.48 33.34
N GLN A 60 7.12 10.65 32.94
CA GLN A 60 7.81 11.49 31.95
C GLN A 60 9.26 11.80 32.35
N VAL A 61 9.53 12.03 33.64
CA VAL A 61 10.88 12.31 34.14
C VAL A 61 11.68 11.02 34.31
N VAL A 62 11.11 10.01 34.95
CA VAL A 62 11.80 8.77 35.32
C VAL A 62 12.29 8.04 34.07
N PHE A 63 11.43 7.90 33.05
CA PHE A 63 11.81 7.17 31.83
C PHE A 63 12.92 7.86 31.03
N ARG A 64 13.10 9.19 31.13
CA ARG A 64 14.23 9.90 30.50
C ARG A 64 15.59 9.48 31.06
N PHE A 65 15.63 9.02 32.31
CA PHE A 65 16.86 8.60 33.00
C PHE A 65 16.90 7.10 33.31
N PHE A 66 15.86 6.35 32.93
CA PHE A 66 15.73 4.93 33.23
C PHE A 66 16.59 4.08 32.28
N ASN A 67 17.33 3.13 32.85
CA ASN A 67 18.18 2.22 32.08
C ASN A 67 17.69 0.75 32.22
N PRO A 68 17.13 0.15 31.16
CA PRO A 68 16.49 -1.17 31.22
C PRO A 68 17.47 -2.37 31.10
N GLN A 69 18.73 -2.21 31.51
CA GLN A 69 19.77 -3.24 31.30
C GLN A 69 19.59 -4.50 32.18
N SER A 70 18.87 -4.42 33.31
CA SER A 70 18.57 -5.59 34.16
C SER A 70 17.18 -6.17 33.87
N GLU A 71 16.99 -7.48 34.05
CA GLU A 71 15.69 -8.15 33.88
C GLU A 71 14.59 -7.54 34.78
N GLN A 72 14.91 -7.21 36.03
CA GLN A 72 13.97 -6.51 36.93
C GLN A 72 13.52 -5.14 36.40
N ASN A 73 14.40 -4.43 35.68
CA ASN A 73 14.06 -3.15 35.07
C ASN A 73 13.18 -3.34 33.82
N LYS A 74 13.30 -4.46 33.09
CA LYS A 74 12.42 -4.77 31.95
C LYS A 74 11.00 -5.11 32.41
N ASP A 75 10.85 -5.89 33.47
CA ASP A 75 9.54 -6.20 34.05
C ASP A 75 8.84 -4.94 34.56
N SER A 76 9.61 -4.03 35.15
CA SER A 76 9.15 -2.71 35.59
C SER A 76 8.62 -1.87 34.43
N VAL A 77 9.35 -1.80 33.31
CA VAL A 77 8.90 -1.10 32.07
C VAL A 77 7.66 -1.75 31.49
N ARG A 78 7.58 -3.09 31.50
CA ARG A 78 6.40 -3.81 31.03
C ARG A 78 5.18 -3.53 31.90
N ARG A 79 5.33 -3.54 33.23
CA ARG A 79 4.26 -3.26 34.19
C ARG A 79 3.73 -1.84 34.05
N SER A 80 4.62 -0.86 33.94
CA SER A 80 4.23 0.54 33.69
C SER A 80 3.55 0.73 32.33
N GLY A 81 4.01 0.04 31.28
CA GLY A 81 3.32 -0.01 29.99
C GLY A 81 1.90 -0.57 30.08
N LEU A 82 1.68 -1.60 30.90
CA LEU A 82 0.35 -2.17 31.15
C LEU A 82 -0.56 -1.21 31.95
N LEU A 83 -0.02 -0.46 32.91
CA LEU A 83 -0.78 0.54 33.66
C LEU A 83 -1.19 1.71 32.76
N LEU A 84 -0.28 2.22 31.92
CA LEU A 84 -0.60 3.25 30.92
C LEU A 84 -1.63 2.75 29.91
N TRP A 85 -1.50 1.50 29.49
CA TRP A 85 -2.49 0.83 28.66
C TRP A 85 -3.87 0.78 29.33
N GLN A 86 -3.95 0.33 30.58
CA GLN A 86 -5.22 0.28 31.33
C GLN A 86 -5.86 1.67 31.48
N LEU A 87 -5.06 2.72 31.65
CA LEU A 87 -5.56 4.10 31.65
C LEU A 87 -6.11 4.55 30.31
N LEU A 88 -5.43 4.20 29.20
CA LEU A 88 -5.93 4.50 27.85
C LEU A 88 -7.29 3.86 27.59
N MET A 89 -7.53 2.69 28.18
CA MET A 89 -8.72 1.87 27.96
C MET A 89 -9.81 2.06 29.02
N ALA A 90 -9.63 2.98 29.98
CA ALA A 90 -10.60 3.17 31.05
C ALA A 90 -11.91 3.78 30.51
N PRO A 91 -13.09 3.21 30.85
CA PRO A 91 -14.38 3.67 30.33
C PRO A 91 -14.68 5.11 30.75
N VAL A 92 -15.21 5.90 29.80
CA VAL A 92 -15.45 7.35 29.92
C VAL A 92 -16.51 7.67 30.99
N ASP A 93 -17.38 6.72 31.32
CA ASP A 93 -18.60 6.98 32.10
C ASP A 93 -18.42 7.03 33.63
N GLN A 94 -17.21 6.82 34.15
CA GLN A 94 -16.98 6.71 35.61
C GLN A 94 -16.22 7.89 36.25
N ILE A 95 -15.87 8.94 35.49
CA ILE A 95 -15.03 10.05 35.98
C ILE A 95 -15.58 11.41 35.49
N GLY A 96 -15.54 12.44 36.35
CA GLY A 96 -15.94 13.79 35.97
C GLY A 96 -15.15 14.32 34.76
N THR A 97 -15.86 14.89 33.79
CA THR A 97 -15.36 15.26 32.45
C THR A 97 -14.15 16.21 32.44
N GLU A 98 -14.06 17.12 33.40
CA GLU A 98 -12.93 18.07 33.52
C GLU A 98 -11.64 17.40 34.00
N ILE A 99 -11.76 16.49 34.96
CA ILE A 99 -10.64 15.80 35.59
C ILE A 99 -10.08 14.71 34.64
N GLN A 100 -10.96 14.06 33.88
CA GLN A 100 -10.58 13.15 32.82
C GLN A 100 -9.75 13.85 31.74
N ARG A 101 -10.17 15.04 31.29
CA ARG A 101 -9.47 15.80 30.26
C ARG A 101 -8.01 16.10 30.66
N GLU A 102 -7.75 16.39 31.94
CA GLU A 102 -6.39 16.63 32.43
C GLU A 102 -5.51 15.37 32.41
N VAL A 103 -6.05 14.22 32.82
CA VAL A 103 -5.32 12.95 32.79
C VAL A 103 -5.00 12.54 31.36
N TYR A 104 -5.97 12.65 30.44
CA TYR A 104 -5.74 12.39 29.02
C TYR A 104 -4.76 13.39 28.38
N ALA A 105 -4.74 14.65 28.81
CA ALA A 105 -3.75 15.61 28.34
C ALA A 105 -2.33 15.23 28.77
N GLU A 106 -2.12 14.83 30.03
CA GLU A 106 -0.80 14.37 30.51
C GLU A 106 -0.38 13.04 29.88
N LEU A 107 -1.33 12.14 29.61
CA LEU A 107 -1.10 10.90 28.89
C LEU A 107 -0.68 11.16 27.45
N ASN A 108 -1.34 12.08 26.73
CA ASN A 108 -0.95 12.49 25.39
C ASN A 108 0.45 13.11 25.36
N LYS A 109 0.82 13.92 26.36
CA LYS A 109 2.19 14.46 26.49
C LYS A 109 3.21 13.34 26.68
N LEU A 110 2.90 12.36 27.53
CA LEU A 110 3.76 11.19 27.73
C LEU A 110 3.88 10.34 26.46
N LEU A 111 2.79 10.10 25.74
CA LEU A 111 2.83 9.38 24.46
C LEU A 111 3.66 10.13 23.42
N LYS A 112 3.48 11.45 23.31
CA LYS A 112 4.29 12.29 22.42
C LYS A 112 5.78 12.22 22.78
N LEU A 113 6.11 12.25 24.08
CA LEU A 113 7.48 12.07 24.57
C LEU A 113 8.04 10.69 24.18
N VAL A 114 7.27 9.62 24.42
CA VAL A 114 7.65 8.24 24.12
C VAL A 114 7.88 8.03 22.62
N LEU A 115 7.05 8.62 21.76
CA LEU A 115 7.17 8.52 20.31
C LEU A 115 8.33 9.36 19.74
N THR A 116 8.63 10.52 20.33
CA THR A 116 9.66 11.44 19.80
C THR A 116 11.05 11.21 20.39
N GLU A 117 11.16 10.86 21.67
CA GLU A 117 12.44 10.62 22.37
C GLU A 117 12.77 9.13 22.52
N GLY A 118 11.85 8.23 22.19
CA GLY A 118 12.02 6.77 22.35
C GLY A 118 13.27 6.19 21.70
N GLU A 119 13.73 6.76 20.60
CA GLU A 119 14.92 6.26 19.90
C GLU A 119 16.23 6.58 20.61
N ARG A 120 16.26 7.68 21.35
CA ARG A 120 17.45 8.13 22.10
C ARG A 120 17.56 7.45 23.46
N ASN A 121 16.48 6.82 23.92
CA ASN A 121 16.38 6.23 25.24
C ASN A 121 15.70 4.85 25.16
N SER A 122 16.47 3.80 25.48
CA SER A 122 15.99 2.42 25.42
C SER A 122 14.80 2.11 26.34
N GLY A 123 14.67 2.79 27.48
CA GLY A 123 13.53 2.66 28.37
C GLY A 123 12.23 3.21 27.73
N LEU A 124 12.32 4.39 27.12
CA LEU A 124 11.20 4.96 26.35
C LEU A 124 10.87 4.12 25.11
N SER A 125 11.87 3.57 24.40
CA SER A 125 11.62 2.64 23.27
C SER A 125 10.86 1.40 23.72
N GLN A 126 11.26 0.77 24.83
CA GLN A 126 10.56 -0.42 25.34
C GLN A 126 9.13 -0.09 25.77
N LEU A 127 8.92 1.07 26.40
CA LEU A 127 7.58 1.52 26.77
C LEU A 127 6.70 1.74 25.53
N ARG A 128 7.23 2.41 24.50
CA ARG A 128 6.58 2.57 23.20
C ARG A 128 6.15 1.23 22.63
N ASP A 129 7.09 0.28 22.59
CA ASP A 129 6.90 -1.01 21.95
C ASP A 129 5.82 -1.83 22.66
N VAL A 130 5.76 -1.79 23.99
CA VAL A 130 4.68 -2.43 24.79
C VAL A 130 3.32 -1.79 24.47
N ILE A 131 3.22 -0.46 24.47
CA ILE A 131 1.97 0.26 24.23
C ILE A 131 1.44 -0.03 22.81
N LEU A 132 2.28 0.14 21.78
CA LEU A 132 1.87 -0.06 20.38
C LEU A 132 1.56 -1.53 20.06
N THR A 133 2.26 -2.48 20.68
CA THR A 133 1.96 -3.91 20.53
C THR A 133 0.60 -4.26 21.15
N ASN A 134 0.26 -3.69 22.31
CA ASN A 134 -1.04 -3.92 22.93
C ASN A 134 -2.19 -3.28 22.11
N LEU A 135 -2.03 -2.01 21.69
CA LEU A 135 -2.99 -1.32 20.83
C LEU A 135 -3.25 -2.07 19.53
N SER A 136 -2.18 -2.49 18.83
CA SER A 136 -2.31 -3.26 17.59
C SER A 136 -3.01 -4.60 17.81
N GLY A 137 -2.72 -5.27 18.92
CA GLY A 137 -3.37 -6.52 19.28
C GLY A 137 -4.88 -6.40 19.55
N GLN A 138 -5.36 -5.26 20.05
CA GLN A 138 -6.80 -5.02 20.23
C GLN A 138 -7.49 -4.67 18.91
N LEU A 139 -6.90 -3.76 18.12
CA LEU A 139 -7.43 -3.41 16.79
C LEU A 139 -7.60 -4.63 15.89
N GLN A 140 -6.73 -5.63 16.02
CA GLN A 140 -6.82 -6.90 15.28
C GLN A 140 -7.85 -7.88 15.83
N LYS A 141 -8.23 -7.77 17.11
CA LYS A 141 -9.18 -8.68 17.78
C LYS A 141 -10.61 -8.17 17.74
N ASN A 142 -10.81 -6.85 17.75
CA ASN A 142 -12.13 -6.26 17.74
C ASN A 142 -12.83 -6.55 16.40
N ARG A 143 -14.07 -7.02 16.52
CA ARG A 143 -14.94 -7.30 15.38
C ARG A 143 -15.61 -6.00 14.95
N PHE A 144 -15.65 -5.81 13.64
CA PHE A 144 -16.18 -4.65 12.95
C PHE A 144 -17.54 -4.16 13.51
N GLY A 145 -17.65 -2.86 13.80
CA GLY A 145 -18.93 -2.19 14.10
C GLY A 145 -19.31 -2.15 15.58
N SER A 146 -18.34 -2.23 16.49
CA SER A 146 -18.60 -2.07 17.94
C SER A 146 -18.47 -0.59 18.34
N GLU A 147 -19.36 -0.08 19.18
CA GLU A 147 -19.31 1.32 19.65
C GLU A 147 -18.04 1.65 20.46
N GLU A 148 -17.24 0.64 20.81
CA GLU A 148 -15.95 0.77 21.50
C GLU A 148 -14.76 1.03 20.54
N ASP A 149 -14.96 0.94 19.22
CA ASP A 149 -13.91 0.90 18.19
C ASP A 149 -13.01 2.17 18.14
N ASP A 150 -13.56 3.35 18.48
CA ASP A 150 -12.83 4.63 18.41
C ASP A 150 -11.74 4.79 19.48
N HIS A 151 -11.78 4.00 20.56
CA HIS A 151 -10.88 4.17 21.71
C HIS A 151 -9.45 3.65 21.45
N TYR A 152 -9.26 2.85 20.40
CA TYR A 152 -7.97 2.21 20.10
C TYR A 152 -7.14 2.97 19.07
N ILE A 153 -7.74 3.97 18.40
CA ILE A 153 -7.07 4.79 17.39
C ILE A 153 -6.54 6.06 18.09
N LEU A 154 -5.22 6.13 18.22
CA LEU A 154 -4.54 7.34 18.68
C LEU A 154 -4.88 8.54 17.78
N ASN A 155 -4.84 9.73 18.37
CA ASN A 155 -5.14 10.97 17.64
C ASN A 155 -4.19 11.21 16.44
N ASP A 156 -4.64 12.13 15.57
CA ASP A 156 -4.00 12.43 14.29
C ASP A 156 -2.53 12.90 14.42
N GLU A 157 -2.20 13.65 15.49
CA GLU A 157 -0.83 14.08 15.79
C GLU A 157 0.08 12.90 16.14
N LEU A 158 -0.37 12.00 17.02
CA LEU A 158 0.41 10.85 17.46
C LEU A 158 0.58 9.85 16.32
N LEU A 159 -0.46 9.63 15.50
CA LEU A 159 -0.37 8.83 14.28
C LEU A 159 0.68 9.38 13.32
N HIS A 160 0.75 10.69 13.15
CA HIS A 160 1.77 11.32 12.32
C HIS A 160 3.19 11.14 12.90
N CYS A 161 3.37 11.18 14.22
CA CYS A 161 4.64 10.84 14.87
C CYS A 161 5.05 9.39 14.60
N ILE A 162 4.12 8.44 14.73
CA ILE A 162 4.37 7.01 14.47
C ILE A 162 4.75 6.80 13.01
N LEU A 163 4.04 7.44 12.08
CA LEU A 163 4.35 7.37 10.65
C LEU A 163 5.76 7.88 10.36
N LYS A 164 6.17 9.02 10.94
CA LYS A 164 7.54 9.53 10.80
C LYS A 164 8.58 8.53 11.29
N THR A 165 8.33 7.86 12.41
CA THR A 165 9.19 6.77 12.89
C THR A 165 9.27 5.63 11.88
N VAL A 166 8.14 5.21 11.31
CA VAL A 166 8.07 4.11 10.32
C VAL A 166 8.78 4.46 9.01
N VAL A 167 8.61 5.69 8.51
CA VAL A 167 9.34 6.20 7.34
C VAL A 167 10.84 6.16 7.60
N ARG A 168 11.29 6.71 8.72
CA ARG A 168 12.71 6.72 9.10
C ARG A 168 13.28 5.31 9.28
N GLU A 169 12.56 4.39 9.93
CA GLU A 169 12.96 2.99 10.07
C GLU A 169 13.09 2.29 8.70
N SER A 170 12.17 2.58 7.79
CA SER A 170 12.21 2.08 6.41
C SER A 170 13.42 2.61 5.64
N CYS A 171 13.69 3.92 5.70
CA CYS A 171 14.85 4.55 5.07
C CYS A 171 16.17 4.00 5.64
N LEU A 172 16.26 3.81 6.95
CA LEU A 172 17.44 3.20 7.60
C LEU A 172 17.64 1.76 7.13
N LEU A 173 16.57 0.97 7.01
CA LEU A 173 16.63 -0.41 6.55
C LEU A 173 17.14 -0.50 5.10
N ILE A 174 16.63 0.36 4.21
CA ILE A 174 17.09 0.46 2.83
C ILE A 174 18.57 0.90 2.78
N THR A 175 18.94 1.92 3.55
CA THR A 175 20.32 2.45 3.64
C THR A 175 21.32 1.39 4.12
N LYS A 176 20.91 0.42 4.94
CA LYS A 176 21.80 -0.69 5.33
C LYS A 176 22.30 -1.50 4.13
N CYS A 177 21.55 -1.56 3.03
CA CYS A 177 21.97 -2.29 1.83
C CYS A 177 23.26 -1.77 1.21
N GLN A 178 23.61 -0.49 1.44
CA GLN A 178 24.88 0.09 0.98
C GLN A 178 25.99 0.07 2.03
N THR A 179 25.67 0.11 3.33
CA THR A 179 26.69 0.34 4.38
C THR A 179 27.18 -0.91 5.10
N VAL A 180 26.38 -1.98 5.17
CA VAL A 180 26.74 -3.16 5.96
C VAL A 180 27.71 -4.09 5.23
N ALA A 181 28.54 -4.81 5.98
CA ALA A 181 29.44 -5.83 5.44
C ALA A 181 28.65 -6.99 4.79
N ARG A 182 29.28 -7.72 3.87
CA ARG A 182 28.65 -8.80 3.09
C ARG A 182 27.97 -9.85 3.98
N ASP A 183 28.62 -10.31 5.04
CA ASP A 183 28.05 -11.35 5.93
C ASP A 183 26.81 -10.85 6.67
N ASP A 184 26.80 -9.60 7.11
CA ASP A 184 25.64 -9.00 7.78
C ASP A 184 24.52 -8.69 6.80
N PHE A 185 24.84 -8.37 5.54
CA PHE A 185 23.85 -8.27 4.46
C PHE A 185 23.18 -9.62 4.18
N GLN A 186 23.93 -10.72 4.15
CA GLN A 186 23.36 -12.06 3.98
C GLN A 186 22.49 -12.48 5.18
N LYS A 187 22.87 -12.12 6.41
CA LYS A 187 22.01 -12.30 7.60
C LYS A 187 20.72 -11.50 7.48
N LEU A 188 20.79 -10.27 6.97
CA LEU A 188 19.63 -9.42 6.74
C LEU A 188 18.64 -10.06 5.76
N LEU A 189 19.12 -10.67 4.66
CA LEU A 189 18.27 -11.30 3.65
C LEU A 189 17.74 -12.69 4.06
N SER A 190 18.47 -13.42 4.91
CA SER A 190 18.08 -14.77 5.33
C SER A 190 17.11 -14.78 6.53
N THR A 191 16.91 -13.64 7.18
CA THR A 191 15.97 -13.51 8.30
C THR A 191 14.62 -12.99 7.82
N VAL A 192 13.52 -13.54 8.36
CA VAL A 192 12.19 -12.99 8.12
C VAL A 192 12.15 -11.58 8.70
N PRO A 193 11.77 -10.56 7.93
CA PRO A 193 11.73 -9.20 8.43
C PRO A 193 10.79 -9.08 9.62
N VAL A 194 11.33 -8.65 10.77
CA VAL A 194 10.51 -8.39 11.95
C VAL A 194 9.92 -6.99 11.82
N VAL A 195 8.60 -6.93 11.67
CA VAL A 195 7.83 -5.68 11.64
C VAL A 195 8.00 -4.96 12.98
N SER A 196 8.38 -3.68 12.94
CA SER A 196 8.50 -2.85 14.15
C SER A 196 7.14 -2.66 14.81
N PRO A 197 7.07 -2.44 16.13
CA PRO A 197 5.80 -2.16 16.81
C PRO A 197 5.05 -0.95 16.23
N SER A 198 5.79 0.07 15.77
CA SER A 198 5.26 1.24 15.06
C SER A 198 4.56 0.87 13.76
N LEU A 199 5.23 0.09 12.89
CA LEU A 199 4.65 -0.35 11.62
C LEU A 199 3.47 -1.31 11.85
N ARG A 200 3.59 -2.23 12.82
CA ARG A 200 2.50 -3.15 13.19
C ARG A 200 1.24 -2.41 13.61
N TYR A 201 1.39 -1.33 14.40
CA TYR A 201 0.26 -0.51 14.81
C TYR A 201 -0.38 0.24 13.64
N LEU A 202 0.42 0.86 12.75
CA LEU A 202 -0.14 1.49 11.55
C LEU A 202 -0.86 0.51 10.63
N MET A 203 -0.33 -0.71 10.45
CA MET A 203 -1.01 -1.77 9.71
C MET A 203 -2.37 -2.10 10.34
N ALA A 204 -2.44 -2.17 11.68
CA ALA A 204 -3.68 -2.45 12.38
C ALA A 204 -4.71 -1.31 12.21
N VAL A 205 -4.29 -0.05 12.34
CA VAL A 205 -5.14 1.13 12.12
C VAL A 205 -5.64 1.17 10.67
N GLN A 206 -4.74 0.97 9.70
CA GLN A 206 -5.08 0.94 8.28
C GLN A 206 -6.11 -0.15 7.99
N ASN A 207 -5.86 -1.38 8.43
CA ASN A 207 -6.78 -2.49 8.21
C ASN A 207 -8.14 -2.24 8.87
N HIS A 208 -8.15 -1.67 10.07
CA HIS A 208 -9.39 -1.35 10.77
C HIS A 208 -10.23 -0.33 9.99
N LEU A 209 -9.65 0.82 9.62
CA LEU A 209 -10.35 1.87 8.89
C LEU A 209 -10.82 1.40 7.50
N LEU A 210 -9.96 0.71 6.75
CA LEU A 210 -10.28 0.24 5.39
C LEU A 210 -11.30 -0.91 5.40
N SER A 211 -11.28 -1.78 6.40
CA SER A 211 -12.28 -2.85 6.49
C SER A 211 -13.66 -2.28 6.81
N ASN A 212 -13.73 -1.28 7.70
CA ASN A 212 -15.00 -0.62 8.02
C ASN A 212 -15.62 0.04 6.78
N SER A 213 -14.82 0.58 5.85
CA SER A 213 -15.36 1.21 4.63
C SER A 213 -15.83 0.22 3.57
N ILE A 214 -15.23 -0.97 3.50
CA ILE A 214 -15.63 -2.05 2.58
C ILE A 214 -16.94 -2.71 3.04
N LEU A 215 -17.18 -2.77 4.35
CA LEU A 215 -18.38 -3.42 4.92
C LEU A 215 -19.64 -2.56 4.85
N ILE A 216 -19.51 -1.24 4.59
CA ILE A 216 -20.65 -0.37 4.35
C ILE A 216 -21.30 -0.79 3.02
N ARG A 217 -22.55 -1.26 3.08
CA ARG A 217 -23.35 -1.48 1.88
C ARG A 217 -23.91 -0.13 1.41
N PRO A 218 -23.87 0.18 0.12
CA PRO A 218 -24.67 1.30 -0.40
C PRO A 218 -26.14 1.00 -0.09
N ASP A 219 -26.84 1.93 0.55
CA ASP A 219 -28.26 1.78 0.85
C ASP A 219 -29.06 1.66 -0.46
N ASP A 220 -29.66 0.50 -0.70
CA ASP A 220 -30.57 0.25 -1.83
C ASP A 220 -32.02 0.71 -1.53
N ASN A 221 -32.29 1.39 -0.42
CA ASN A 221 -33.66 1.77 -0.01
C ASN A 221 -33.78 3.23 0.43
N ASP A 222 -34.52 3.99 -0.37
CA ASP A 222 -34.75 5.43 -0.32
C ASP A 222 -35.84 5.87 0.70
N ASP A 223 -36.13 5.10 1.74
CA ASP A 223 -37.27 5.38 2.63
C ASP A 223 -36.98 5.08 4.12
N SER A 224 -36.36 6.03 4.88
CA SER A 224 -36.42 6.11 6.37
C SER A 224 -35.75 7.39 6.95
N ASP A 225 -36.50 8.49 7.03
CA ASP A 225 -36.05 9.87 7.37
C ASP A 225 -35.61 10.17 8.83
N SER A 226 -35.02 9.25 9.60
CA SER A 226 -34.44 9.64 10.91
C SER A 226 -33.21 8.88 11.41
N SER A 227 -32.94 7.66 10.91
CA SER A 227 -31.70 6.94 11.20
C SER A 227 -30.57 7.28 10.22
N LEU A 228 -30.93 7.71 9.00
CA LEU A 228 -30.00 7.96 7.90
C LEU A 228 -29.00 9.09 8.18
N GLN A 229 -29.37 10.12 8.93
CA GLN A 229 -28.49 11.27 9.15
C GLN A 229 -27.30 10.94 10.06
N GLY A 230 -27.49 10.05 11.06
CA GLY A 230 -26.41 9.59 11.94
C GLY A 230 -25.46 8.60 11.25
N GLU A 231 -25.99 7.70 10.41
CA GLU A 231 -25.19 6.77 9.63
C GLU A 231 -24.41 7.49 8.53
N THR A 232 -25.02 8.45 7.82
CA THR A 232 -24.34 9.26 6.79
C THR A 232 -23.19 10.09 7.37
N MET A 233 -23.36 10.68 8.56
CA MET A 233 -22.27 11.40 9.25
C MET A 233 -21.10 10.48 9.60
N LYS A 234 -21.37 9.26 10.10
CA LYS A 234 -20.32 8.27 10.40
C LYS A 234 -19.56 7.83 9.14
N VAL A 235 -20.25 7.68 8.00
CA VAL A 235 -19.59 7.38 6.71
C VAL A 235 -18.66 8.52 6.28
N GLN A 236 -19.09 9.77 6.43
CA GLN A 236 -18.30 10.94 6.05
C GLN A 236 -17.07 11.13 6.96
N GLU A 237 -17.21 10.90 8.27
CA GLU A 237 -16.09 10.92 9.23
C GLU A 237 -15.08 9.80 8.95
N LEU A 238 -15.57 8.60 8.61
CA LEU A 238 -14.72 7.48 8.21
C LEU A 238 -13.95 7.79 6.91
N GLN A 239 -14.62 8.34 5.89
CA GLN A 239 -13.97 8.75 4.64
C GLN A 239 -12.91 9.83 4.87
N SER A 240 -13.17 10.81 5.75
CA SER A 240 -12.19 11.82 6.14
C SER A 240 -10.97 11.21 6.84
N SER A 241 -11.19 10.28 7.77
CA SER A 241 -10.14 9.53 8.45
C SER A 241 -9.29 8.70 7.48
N ILE A 242 -9.94 8.03 6.51
CA ILE A 242 -9.25 7.26 5.44
C ILE A 242 -8.46 8.20 4.54
N LEU A 243 -9.01 9.34 4.14
CA LEU A 243 -8.31 10.31 3.31
C LEU A 243 -7.07 10.87 4.04
N SER A 244 -7.20 11.24 5.31
CA SER A 244 -6.08 11.69 6.14
C SER A 244 -4.98 10.63 6.22
N LEU A 245 -5.35 9.38 6.52
CA LEU A 245 -4.39 8.28 6.60
C LEU A 245 -3.73 8.00 5.25
N ALA A 246 -4.51 7.89 4.17
CA ALA A 246 -4.02 7.62 2.82
C ALA A 246 -3.03 8.69 2.38
N THR A 247 -3.40 9.97 2.50
CA THR A 247 -2.53 11.10 2.15
C THR A 247 -1.18 11.00 2.86
N LYS A 248 -1.21 10.78 4.18
CA LYS A 248 0.01 10.68 4.99
C LYS A 248 0.85 9.47 4.61
N VAL A 249 0.24 8.29 4.44
CA VAL A 249 0.95 7.07 4.03
C VAL A 249 1.60 7.25 2.66
N LEU A 250 0.91 7.84 1.68
CA LEU A 250 1.47 8.09 0.35
C LEU A 250 2.64 9.08 0.39
N VAL A 251 2.55 10.15 1.18
CA VAL A 251 3.68 11.08 1.41
C VAL A 251 4.86 10.36 2.09
N GLY A 252 4.60 9.49 3.07
CA GLY A 252 5.65 8.69 3.69
C GLY A 252 6.29 7.69 2.72
N CYS A 253 5.50 7.07 1.83
CA CYS A 253 6.01 6.19 0.79
C CYS A 253 6.92 6.92 -0.19
N ASP A 254 6.64 8.19 -0.49
CA ASP A 254 7.45 9.02 -1.37
C ASP A 254 8.86 9.23 -0.82
N GLU A 255 9.00 9.61 0.45
CA GLU A 255 10.30 9.78 1.12
C GLU A 255 11.11 8.46 1.14
N VAL A 256 10.43 7.32 1.36
CA VAL A 256 11.07 6.01 1.34
C VAL A 256 11.52 5.63 -0.09
N LEU A 257 10.73 5.96 -1.11
CA LEU A 257 11.09 5.72 -2.51
C LEU A 257 12.23 6.63 -2.99
N GLU A 258 12.27 7.89 -2.55
CA GLU A 258 13.40 8.78 -2.81
C GLU A 258 14.70 8.19 -2.24
N THR A 259 14.65 7.71 -0.99
CA THR A 259 15.78 7.01 -0.36
C THR A 259 16.15 5.74 -1.13
N LEU A 260 15.17 4.97 -1.59
CA LEU A 260 15.39 3.76 -2.39
C LEU A 260 16.08 4.08 -3.72
N GLN A 261 15.63 5.11 -4.42
CA GLN A 261 16.22 5.55 -5.69
C GLN A 261 17.65 6.05 -5.48
N GLN A 262 17.88 6.82 -4.41
CA GLN A 262 19.21 7.29 -4.04
C GLN A 262 20.16 6.11 -3.76
N VAL A 263 19.75 5.15 -2.92
CA VAL A 263 20.54 3.96 -2.59
C VAL A 263 20.75 3.05 -3.81
N THR A 264 19.76 2.93 -4.68
CA THR A 264 19.90 2.18 -5.94
C THR A 264 20.96 2.83 -6.82
N THR A 265 20.90 4.15 -6.99
CA THR A 265 21.85 4.91 -7.81
C THR A 265 23.26 4.86 -7.25
N THR A 266 23.43 4.98 -5.92
CA THR A 266 24.75 4.86 -5.28
C THR A 266 25.33 3.46 -5.45
N LEU A 267 24.52 2.40 -5.26
CA LEU A 267 24.97 1.02 -5.47
C LEU A 267 25.39 0.76 -6.92
N ILE A 268 24.66 1.28 -7.90
CA ILE A 268 24.99 1.14 -9.33
C ILE A 268 26.36 1.76 -9.64
N ASN A 269 26.58 2.98 -9.13
CA ASN A 269 27.81 3.75 -9.35
C ASN A 269 28.99 3.33 -8.44
N SER A 270 28.78 2.38 -7.52
CA SER A 270 29.81 1.91 -6.60
C SER A 270 30.66 0.78 -7.17
N GLU A 271 31.93 0.72 -6.78
CA GLU A 271 32.88 -0.36 -7.13
C GLU A 271 32.80 -1.56 -6.16
N ILE A 272 31.61 -1.85 -5.63
CA ILE A 272 31.41 -2.91 -4.64
C ILE A 272 31.40 -4.29 -5.35
N HIS A 273 32.23 -5.23 -4.89
CA HIS A 273 32.34 -6.58 -5.49
C HIS A 273 31.04 -7.41 -5.44
N ASP A 274 30.17 -7.21 -4.45
CA ASP A 274 28.89 -7.92 -4.29
C ASP A 274 27.65 -7.12 -4.76
N ARG A 275 27.86 -6.11 -5.63
CA ARG A 275 26.82 -5.19 -6.14
C ARG A 275 25.56 -5.90 -6.65
N GLU A 276 25.70 -6.92 -7.50
CA GLU A 276 24.53 -7.61 -8.07
C GLU A 276 23.67 -8.29 -6.99
N THR A 277 24.31 -8.89 -5.98
CA THR A 277 23.59 -9.49 -4.85
C THR A 277 22.89 -8.45 -3.99
N ARG A 278 23.50 -7.25 -3.86
CA ARG A 278 22.89 -6.11 -3.14
C ARG A 278 21.69 -5.55 -3.89
N LEU A 279 21.77 -5.38 -5.20
CA LEU A 279 20.65 -4.92 -6.02
C LEU A 279 19.48 -5.91 -5.98
N LYS A 280 19.74 -7.22 -6.05
CA LYS A 280 18.70 -8.26 -5.89
C LYS A 280 18.10 -8.25 -4.48
N GLY A 281 18.95 -8.13 -3.46
CA GLY A 281 18.51 -8.06 -2.06
C GLY A 281 17.72 -6.79 -1.73
N LEU A 282 17.97 -5.69 -2.45
CA LEU A 282 17.27 -4.41 -2.25
C LEU A 282 15.76 -4.55 -2.47
N GLU A 283 15.34 -5.37 -3.44
CA GLU A 283 13.92 -5.65 -3.66
C GLU A 283 13.29 -6.39 -2.47
N GLN A 284 13.98 -7.38 -1.92
CA GLN A 284 13.53 -8.12 -0.73
C GLN A 284 13.50 -7.22 0.51
N VAL A 285 14.48 -6.35 0.68
CA VAL A 285 14.52 -5.36 1.76
C VAL A 285 13.40 -4.34 1.59
N THR A 286 13.07 -3.93 0.36
CA THR A 286 11.97 -2.99 0.12
C THR A 286 10.63 -3.59 0.54
N LYS A 287 10.40 -4.89 0.27
CA LYS A 287 9.21 -5.62 0.77
C LYS A 287 9.09 -5.60 2.30
N ALA A 288 10.23 -5.53 3.01
CA ALA A 288 10.25 -5.46 4.47
C ALA A 288 9.83 -4.09 5.05
N THR A 289 9.75 -3.05 4.22
CA THR A 289 9.44 -1.68 4.65
C THR A 289 7.94 -1.39 4.61
N MET A 290 7.55 -0.14 4.94
CA MET A 290 6.18 0.33 4.74
C MET A 290 5.70 0.24 3.28
N LEU A 291 6.60 0.28 2.29
CA LEU A 291 6.25 0.09 0.88
C LEU A 291 5.70 -1.30 0.60
N GLY A 292 6.17 -2.33 1.31
CA GLY A 292 5.64 -3.70 1.17
C GLY A 292 4.43 -3.97 2.05
N HIS A 293 4.31 -3.31 3.20
CA HIS A 293 3.28 -3.63 4.19
C HIS A 293 2.03 -2.76 4.12
N LEU A 294 2.18 -1.44 3.95
CA LEU A 294 1.06 -0.49 3.97
C LEU A 294 0.53 -0.19 2.57
N LEU A 295 1.45 -0.01 1.60
CA LEU A 295 1.07 0.48 0.28
C LEU A 295 0.19 -0.52 -0.50
N PRO A 296 0.49 -1.83 -0.59
CA PRO A 296 -0.34 -2.76 -1.38
C PRO A 296 -1.77 -2.89 -0.84
N VAL A 297 -1.93 -2.89 0.48
CA VAL A 297 -3.24 -2.92 1.15
C VAL A 297 -4.01 -1.64 0.85
N LEU A 298 -3.35 -0.48 0.92
CA LEU A 298 -3.95 0.81 0.59
C LEU A 298 -4.43 0.84 -0.86
N LEU A 299 -3.56 0.46 -1.82
CA LEU A 299 -3.88 0.46 -3.24
C LEU A 299 -5.09 -0.42 -3.54
N THR A 300 -5.10 -1.64 -3.00
CA THR A 300 -6.20 -2.59 -3.20
C THR A 300 -7.51 -2.05 -2.64
N SER A 301 -7.46 -1.42 -1.46
CA SER A 301 -8.66 -0.91 -0.80
C SER A 301 -9.20 0.34 -1.48
N LEU A 302 -8.34 1.26 -1.92
CA LEU A 302 -8.75 2.47 -2.65
C LEU A 302 -9.39 2.19 -4.01
N MET A 303 -9.19 0.99 -4.55
CA MET A 303 -9.91 0.52 -5.74
C MET A 303 -11.36 0.12 -5.46
N HIS A 304 -11.78 0.03 -4.19
CA HIS A 304 -13.16 -0.30 -3.83
C HIS A 304 -14.14 0.83 -4.22
N PRO A 305 -15.33 0.52 -4.77
CA PRO A 305 -16.29 1.53 -5.20
C PRO A 305 -16.63 2.58 -4.15
N ASN A 306 -16.78 2.19 -2.87
CA ASN A 306 -17.09 3.11 -1.77
C ASN A 306 -16.00 4.18 -1.51
N LEU A 307 -14.77 3.96 -2.00
CA LEU A 307 -13.63 4.88 -1.85
C LEU A 307 -13.25 5.57 -3.17
N GLN A 308 -13.93 5.23 -4.28
CA GLN A 308 -13.77 5.88 -5.57
C GLN A 308 -14.61 7.16 -5.65
N THR A 309 -14.37 8.10 -4.74
CA THR A 309 -15.08 9.39 -4.68
C THR A 309 -14.26 10.51 -5.32
N LEU A 310 -14.95 11.57 -5.76
CA LEU A 310 -14.30 12.76 -6.34
C LEU A 310 -13.35 13.44 -5.33
N THR A 311 -13.71 13.47 -4.05
CA THR A 311 -12.91 14.07 -2.98
C THR A 311 -11.61 13.32 -2.72
N LEU A 312 -11.64 11.98 -2.69
CA LEU A 312 -10.43 11.18 -2.56
C LEU A 312 -9.57 11.28 -3.83
N ALA A 313 -10.19 11.24 -5.01
CA ALA A 313 -9.48 11.36 -6.27
C ALA A 313 -8.73 12.70 -6.35
N ASP A 314 -9.38 13.82 -6.07
CA ASP A 314 -8.79 15.16 -6.15
C ASP A 314 -7.62 15.33 -5.18
N ALA A 315 -7.78 14.86 -3.94
CA ALA A 315 -6.77 15.00 -2.90
C ALA A 315 -5.56 14.08 -3.10
N LEU A 316 -5.75 12.83 -3.57
CA LEU A 316 -4.67 11.84 -3.66
C LEU A 316 -3.91 11.89 -4.99
N MET A 317 -4.51 12.41 -6.06
CA MET A 317 -3.95 12.34 -7.42
C MET A 317 -2.53 12.91 -7.54
N PRO A 318 -2.19 14.09 -6.98
CA PRO A 318 -0.84 14.65 -7.10
C PRO A 318 0.24 13.69 -6.55
N GLN A 319 -0.03 13.10 -5.38
CA GLN A 319 0.90 12.17 -4.74
C GLN A 319 0.97 10.84 -5.50
N LEU A 320 -0.16 10.34 -6.03
CA LEU A 320 -0.18 9.11 -6.82
C LEU A 320 0.67 9.23 -8.09
N VAL A 321 0.59 10.35 -8.81
CA VAL A 321 1.44 10.59 -10.01
C VAL A 321 2.92 10.54 -9.63
N GLN A 322 3.29 11.23 -8.55
CA GLN A 322 4.68 11.26 -8.08
C GLN A 322 5.19 9.86 -7.73
N LEU A 323 4.39 9.07 -7.00
CA LEU A 323 4.72 7.68 -6.66
C LEU A 323 4.83 6.78 -7.89
N VAL A 324 3.94 6.91 -8.87
CA VAL A 324 4.03 6.17 -10.16
C VAL A 324 5.36 6.47 -10.85
N LEU A 325 5.78 7.73 -10.91
CA LEU A 325 7.04 8.12 -11.54
C LEU A 325 8.25 7.53 -10.80
N TYR A 326 8.34 7.72 -9.48
CA TYR A 326 9.47 7.22 -8.69
C TYR A 326 9.56 5.69 -8.71
N THR A 327 8.44 4.99 -8.55
CA THR A 327 8.42 3.52 -8.59
C THR A 327 8.81 2.99 -9.97
N SER A 328 8.28 3.57 -11.05
CA SER A 328 8.59 3.17 -12.42
C SER A 328 10.06 3.40 -12.77
N GLN A 329 10.61 4.57 -12.42
CA GLN A 329 12.03 4.89 -12.64
C GLN A 329 12.93 3.94 -11.86
N THR A 330 12.63 3.68 -10.59
CA THR A 330 13.42 2.78 -9.75
C THR A 330 13.35 1.32 -10.24
N ALA A 331 12.17 0.86 -10.65
CA ALA A 331 11.99 -0.46 -11.25
C ALA A 331 12.80 -0.62 -12.55
N LEU A 332 12.80 0.41 -13.42
CA LEU A 332 13.59 0.43 -14.64
C LEU A 332 15.11 0.40 -14.34
N LEU A 333 15.57 1.17 -13.36
CA LEU A 333 16.97 1.21 -12.94
C LEU A 333 17.45 -0.16 -12.44
N LEU A 334 16.69 -0.83 -11.57
CA LEU A 334 17.05 -2.15 -11.07
C LEU A 334 17.08 -3.20 -12.17
N LYS A 335 16.11 -3.14 -13.08
CA LYS A 335 16.01 -4.09 -14.20
C LYS A 335 17.21 -3.98 -15.15
N THR A 336 17.55 -2.76 -15.58
CA THR A 336 18.63 -2.49 -16.55
C THR A 336 19.99 -3.00 -16.08
N GLN A 337 20.18 -3.12 -14.76
CA GLN A 337 21.45 -3.50 -14.13
C GLN A 337 21.52 -4.99 -13.75
N SER A 338 20.46 -5.76 -14.01
CA SER A 338 20.40 -7.20 -13.72
C SER A 338 20.51 -8.03 -15.01
N PRO A 339 21.57 -8.84 -15.19
CA PRO A 339 21.84 -9.55 -16.45
C PRO A 339 20.85 -10.68 -16.76
N LEU A 340 19.82 -10.90 -15.94
CA LEU A 340 18.74 -11.87 -16.17
C LEU A 340 17.68 -11.39 -17.18
N PHE A 341 17.69 -10.10 -17.57
CA PHE A 341 16.69 -9.54 -18.50
C PHE A 341 17.25 -9.16 -19.89
N THR A 342 18.56 -9.32 -20.09
CA THR A 342 19.22 -9.05 -21.37
C THR A 342 19.86 -10.34 -21.86
N ASP A 343 19.06 -11.17 -22.51
CA ASP A 343 19.56 -12.21 -23.40
C ASP A 343 18.94 -12.03 -24.78
N GLU A 344 19.12 -10.83 -25.34
CA GLU A 344 19.13 -10.65 -26.79
C GLU A 344 20.37 -9.84 -27.16
N ALA A 345 21.29 -10.52 -27.84
CA ALA A 345 22.46 -9.90 -28.44
C ALA A 345 22.03 -8.79 -29.41
N GLN A 346 22.36 -7.53 -29.11
CA GLN A 346 22.28 -6.47 -30.10
C GLN A 346 23.31 -6.75 -31.20
N PRO A 347 22.91 -6.83 -32.48
CA PRO A 347 23.87 -6.80 -33.57
C PRO A 347 24.39 -5.37 -33.70
N ALA A 348 25.71 -5.21 -33.51
CA ALA A 348 26.42 -4.03 -33.92
C ALA A 348 26.29 -3.85 -35.44
N GLY A 349 25.61 -2.80 -35.88
CA GLY A 349 25.48 -2.46 -37.29
C GLY A 349 24.78 -1.12 -37.46
N GLY A 350 25.56 -0.06 -37.69
CA GLY A 350 25.04 1.28 -37.91
C GLY A 350 24.21 1.38 -39.18
N CYS A 351 23.11 2.13 -39.11
CA CYS A 351 22.47 2.72 -40.28
C CYS A 351 21.86 4.06 -39.88
N LEU A 352 22.30 5.12 -40.54
CA LEU A 352 21.80 6.49 -40.41
C LEU A 352 20.42 6.62 -41.08
N GLY A 353 19.49 7.27 -40.37
CA GLY A 353 18.42 8.09 -40.95
C GLY A 353 17.08 7.40 -41.19
N ILE A 354 16.12 7.68 -40.31
CA ILE A 354 14.78 8.28 -40.54
C ILE A 354 14.05 8.26 -39.18
N LEU A 355 13.28 9.30 -38.89
CA LEU A 355 12.46 9.46 -37.69
C LEU A 355 11.54 8.23 -37.50
N ASP A 356 11.99 7.30 -36.68
CA ASP A 356 11.15 6.28 -36.06
C ASP A 356 11.07 6.72 -34.59
N GLU A 357 9.87 7.01 -34.08
CA GLU A 357 9.66 7.15 -32.64
C GLU A 357 9.99 5.78 -32.02
N ARG A 358 11.28 5.58 -31.72
CA ARG A 358 11.73 4.47 -30.89
C ARG A 358 11.04 4.66 -29.55
N GLU A 359 9.94 3.95 -29.37
CA GLU A 359 9.27 3.80 -28.09
C GLU A 359 10.34 3.39 -27.07
N GLU A 360 10.69 4.30 -26.16
CA GLU A 360 11.71 4.02 -25.17
C GLU A 360 11.28 2.79 -24.38
N PRO A 361 12.16 1.79 -24.19
CA PRO A 361 11.79 0.57 -23.47
C PRO A 361 11.41 0.92 -22.04
N GLY A 362 10.11 0.94 -21.76
CA GLY A 362 9.57 1.20 -20.43
C GLY A 362 9.92 0.09 -19.43
N PHE A 363 9.59 0.32 -18.15
CA PHE A 363 9.88 -0.66 -17.09
C PHE A 363 9.23 -2.03 -17.33
N LEU A 364 8.16 -2.09 -18.13
CA LEU A 364 7.46 -3.31 -18.54
C LEU A 364 8.12 -4.07 -19.69
N THR A 365 8.98 -3.45 -20.50
CA THR A 365 9.51 -4.05 -21.74
C THR A 365 10.36 -5.29 -21.47
N GLY A 366 9.87 -6.48 -21.81
CA GLY A 366 10.56 -7.76 -21.53
C GLY A 366 10.25 -8.38 -20.16
N LEU A 367 9.32 -7.83 -19.37
CA LEU A 367 8.77 -8.54 -18.21
C LEU A 367 7.80 -9.62 -18.69
N LYS A 368 8.08 -10.89 -18.38
CA LYS A 368 7.10 -11.97 -18.57
C LYS A 368 6.05 -11.86 -17.46
N ILE A 369 4.86 -11.33 -17.80
CA ILE A 369 3.73 -11.36 -16.87
C ILE A 369 3.46 -12.84 -16.53
N PRO A 370 3.58 -13.25 -15.26
CA PRO A 370 3.37 -14.63 -14.89
C PRO A 370 1.90 -14.98 -15.13
N ALA A 371 1.59 -15.63 -16.24
CA ALA A 371 0.32 -16.30 -16.38
C ALA A 371 0.30 -17.42 -15.33
N PRO A 372 -0.69 -17.47 -14.40
CA PRO A 372 -0.73 -18.49 -13.34
C PRO A 372 -0.59 -19.94 -13.89
N TRP A 373 -1.09 -20.13 -15.10
CA TRP A 373 -1.10 -21.33 -15.93
C TRP A 373 0.26 -21.65 -16.59
N ALA A 374 1.16 -20.67 -16.71
CA ALA A 374 2.51 -20.84 -17.26
C ALA A 374 3.48 -21.44 -16.24
N ALA A 375 3.26 -21.21 -14.94
CA ALA A 375 4.02 -21.85 -13.87
C ALA A 375 3.93 -23.39 -13.93
N GLY A 376 2.74 -23.87 -14.33
CA GLY A 376 2.41 -25.28 -14.42
C GLY A 376 1.98 -25.88 -13.08
N LYS A 377 1.40 -27.07 -13.12
CA LYS A 377 1.04 -27.86 -11.94
C LYS A 377 2.09 -28.94 -11.72
N THR A 378 2.70 -28.98 -10.53
CA THR A 378 3.58 -30.08 -10.13
C THR A 378 2.76 -31.24 -9.58
N VAL A 379 3.06 -32.44 -10.07
CA VAL A 379 2.49 -33.72 -9.66
C VAL A 379 3.64 -34.59 -9.19
N GLU A 380 3.59 -35.02 -7.94
CA GLU A 380 4.68 -35.78 -7.35
C GLU A 380 4.22 -36.84 -6.33
N THR A 381 5.06 -37.84 -6.13
CA THR A 381 4.88 -38.85 -5.09
C THR A 381 5.51 -38.41 -3.78
N VAL A 382 5.20 -39.10 -2.69
CA VAL A 382 6.02 -39.02 -1.47
C VAL A 382 7.43 -39.56 -1.75
N HIS A 383 8.46 -38.89 -1.22
CA HIS A 383 9.86 -39.22 -1.44
C HIS A 383 10.56 -39.55 -0.10
N PRO A 384 11.15 -40.74 0.10
CA PRO A 384 11.09 -41.91 -0.78
C PRO A 384 9.70 -42.54 -0.81
N VAL A 385 9.40 -43.24 -1.91
CA VAL A 385 8.15 -43.96 -2.10
C VAL A 385 8.10 -45.18 -1.19
N ARG A 386 6.92 -45.45 -0.63
CA ARG A 386 6.65 -46.60 0.23
C ARG A 386 6.29 -47.85 -0.59
N ASP A 387 6.48 -49.02 0.00
CA ASP A 387 6.09 -50.29 -0.59
C ASP A 387 4.58 -50.34 -0.91
N ASN A 388 4.21 -50.97 -2.04
CA ASN A 388 2.82 -51.08 -2.52
C ASN A 388 2.08 -49.75 -2.73
N TYR A 389 2.83 -48.65 -2.90
CA TYR A 389 2.24 -47.34 -3.11
C TYR A 389 1.58 -47.25 -4.50
N LYS A 390 0.34 -46.77 -4.53
CA LYS A 390 -0.39 -46.46 -5.76
C LYS A 390 -0.78 -45.00 -5.77
N PHE A 391 -0.58 -44.37 -6.92
CA PHE A 391 -0.87 -42.96 -7.11
C PHE A 391 -1.58 -42.75 -8.44
N LYS A 392 -2.63 -41.95 -8.42
CA LYS A 392 -3.33 -41.53 -9.63
C LYS A 392 -3.77 -40.09 -9.47
N GLU A 393 -3.36 -39.25 -10.41
CA GLU A 393 -3.75 -37.84 -10.43
C GLU A 393 -3.95 -37.37 -11.87
N THR A 394 -4.97 -36.53 -12.07
CA THR A 394 -5.28 -35.92 -13.36
C THR A 394 -5.06 -34.42 -13.27
N VAL A 395 -4.36 -33.87 -14.27
CA VAL A 395 -4.15 -32.44 -14.44
C VAL A 395 -4.92 -31.99 -15.67
N HIS A 396 -5.73 -30.96 -15.49
CA HIS A 396 -6.49 -30.31 -16.55
C HIS A 396 -6.12 -28.82 -16.58
N ILE A 397 -5.69 -28.33 -17.74
CA ILE A 397 -5.39 -26.91 -17.98
C ILE A 397 -6.28 -26.45 -19.13
N PRO A 398 -7.47 -25.86 -18.84
CA PRO A 398 -8.45 -25.49 -19.85
C PRO A 398 -7.85 -24.65 -20.99
N GLY A 399 -8.16 -25.02 -22.23
CA GLY A 399 -7.75 -24.25 -23.42
C GLY A 399 -6.32 -24.51 -23.91
N ALA A 400 -5.54 -25.38 -23.25
CA ALA A 400 -4.23 -25.78 -23.74
C ALA A 400 -4.34 -26.73 -24.97
N ARG A 401 -3.62 -26.42 -26.05
CA ARG A 401 -3.56 -27.31 -27.23
C ARG A 401 -2.76 -28.58 -26.95
N CYS A 402 -1.73 -28.46 -26.14
CA CYS A 402 -0.86 -29.54 -25.69
C CYS A 402 -0.28 -29.19 -24.32
N LEU A 403 0.07 -30.22 -23.57
CA LEU A 403 0.77 -30.12 -22.29
C LEU A 403 2.21 -30.60 -22.44
N TYR A 404 3.12 -29.90 -21.77
CA TYR A 404 4.54 -30.20 -21.71
C TYR A 404 4.88 -30.66 -20.30
N LEU A 405 5.43 -31.87 -20.19
CA LEU A 405 5.79 -32.53 -18.94
C LEU A 405 7.30 -32.48 -18.76
N ARG A 406 7.74 -31.91 -17.64
CA ARG A 406 9.15 -31.89 -17.25
C ARG A 406 9.35 -32.72 -16.00
N PHE A 407 10.20 -33.74 -16.07
CA PHE A 407 10.51 -34.60 -14.93
C PHE A 407 11.73 -34.07 -14.17
N ASP A 408 11.68 -34.14 -12.84
CA ASP A 408 12.83 -33.85 -11.99
C ASP A 408 13.96 -34.87 -12.27
N SER A 409 15.20 -34.43 -12.30
CA SER A 409 16.36 -35.29 -12.59
C SER A 409 16.58 -36.38 -11.53
N ARG A 410 15.95 -36.25 -10.34
CA ARG A 410 15.98 -37.22 -9.25
C ARG A 410 14.96 -38.36 -9.41
N CYS A 411 14.06 -38.28 -10.40
CA CYS A 411 13.06 -39.33 -10.63
C CYS A 411 13.72 -40.71 -10.77
N SER A 412 13.26 -41.66 -9.95
CA SER A 412 13.86 -42.98 -9.82
C SER A 412 12.92 -43.97 -9.14
N SER A 413 12.90 -45.21 -9.60
CA SER A 413 12.28 -46.33 -8.91
C SER A 413 13.21 -47.54 -8.91
N GLN A 414 13.02 -48.47 -7.97
CA GLN A 414 13.97 -49.58 -7.79
C GLN A 414 13.99 -50.52 -9.00
N TYR A 415 12.83 -50.84 -9.59
CA TYR A 415 12.77 -51.69 -10.78
C TYR A 415 12.04 -51.03 -11.96
N ASP A 416 12.27 -51.59 -13.14
CA ASP A 416 11.59 -51.23 -14.39
C ASP A 416 10.10 -51.59 -14.38
N TYR A 417 9.65 -52.51 -13.53
CA TYR A 417 8.24 -52.85 -13.34
C TYR A 417 7.50 -51.97 -12.31
N ASP A 418 8.22 -51.07 -11.62
CA ASP A 418 7.64 -49.98 -10.82
C ASP A 418 7.44 -48.77 -11.72
N LYS A 419 6.20 -48.59 -12.20
CA LYS A 419 5.98 -47.78 -13.40
C LYS A 419 5.01 -46.63 -13.19
N LEU A 420 5.39 -45.48 -13.75
CA LEU A 420 4.50 -44.38 -14.07
C LEU A 420 4.00 -44.56 -15.49
N VAL A 421 2.69 -44.55 -15.67
CA VAL A 421 2.03 -44.51 -16.97
C VAL A 421 1.33 -43.17 -17.14
N ILE A 422 1.52 -42.55 -18.30
CA ILE A 422 0.95 -41.26 -18.66
C ILE A 422 -0.12 -41.45 -19.72
N TYR A 423 -1.30 -40.87 -19.49
CA TYR A 423 -2.44 -40.94 -20.38
C TYR A 423 -2.85 -39.54 -20.86
N ALA A 424 -3.07 -39.38 -22.16
CA ALA A 424 -3.59 -38.15 -22.77
C ALA A 424 -5.12 -38.12 -22.64
N GLY A 425 -5.62 -37.66 -21.51
CA GLY A 425 -7.05 -37.58 -21.21
C GLY A 425 -7.36 -37.72 -19.71
N PRO A 426 -8.66 -37.71 -19.35
CA PRO A 426 -9.10 -37.62 -17.95
C PRO A 426 -9.01 -38.93 -17.15
N ASN A 427 -8.67 -40.05 -17.79
CA ASN A 427 -8.64 -41.35 -17.13
C ASN A 427 -7.63 -42.32 -17.77
N THR A 428 -7.44 -43.47 -17.12
CA THR A 428 -6.54 -44.56 -17.54
C THR A 428 -7.04 -45.35 -18.76
N ASN A 429 -8.26 -45.07 -19.26
CA ASN A 429 -8.76 -45.63 -20.52
C ASN A 429 -8.41 -44.76 -21.73
N SER A 430 -7.85 -43.57 -21.48
CA SER A 430 -7.42 -42.64 -22.54
C SER A 430 -6.15 -43.15 -23.22
N ARG A 431 -5.70 -42.49 -24.30
CA ARG A 431 -4.51 -42.90 -25.05
C ARG A 431 -3.28 -42.88 -24.14
N LYS A 432 -2.60 -44.02 -24.00
CA LYS A 432 -1.31 -44.12 -23.31
C LYS A 432 -0.22 -43.41 -24.13
N VAL A 433 0.48 -42.47 -23.50
CA VAL A 433 1.54 -41.65 -24.13
C VAL A 433 2.90 -42.25 -23.88
N ALA A 434 3.21 -42.54 -22.61
CA ALA A 434 4.53 -43.01 -22.20
C ALA A 434 4.46 -43.82 -20.90
N GLU A 435 5.54 -44.54 -20.62
CA GLU A 435 5.71 -45.37 -19.44
C GLU A 435 7.17 -45.28 -18.96
N TYR A 436 7.35 -44.98 -17.68
CA TYR A 436 8.66 -44.74 -17.07
C TYR A 436 8.82 -45.53 -15.78
N GLY A 437 10.00 -46.08 -15.55
CA GLY A 437 10.37 -46.86 -14.36
C GLY A 437 11.87 -47.12 -14.34
N GLY A 438 12.37 -47.61 -13.21
CA GLY A 438 13.79 -47.86 -12.97
C GLY A 438 14.59 -46.65 -12.47
N ASN A 439 15.90 -46.85 -12.32
CA ASN A 439 16.87 -45.87 -11.85
C ASN A 439 18.22 -46.05 -12.56
N THR A 440 18.98 -44.97 -12.70
CA THR A 440 20.33 -45.01 -13.29
C THR A 440 21.43 -45.30 -12.27
N LEU A 441 21.06 -45.62 -11.02
CA LEU A 441 21.99 -45.81 -9.89
C LEU A 441 22.49 -47.26 -9.76
N GLY A 442 21.96 -48.18 -10.58
CA GLY A 442 22.38 -49.58 -10.61
C GLY A 442 21.80 -50.45 -9.50
N TYR A 443 20.76 -49.99 -8.81
CA TYR A 443 20.00 -50.77 -7.83
C TYR A 443 18.79 -51.43 -8.51
N GLY A 444 18.44 -52.65 -8.09
CA GLY A 444 17.38 -53.44 -8.72
C GLY A 444 17.84 -54.27 -9.92
N SER A 445 17.07 -54.30 -11.02
CA SER A 445 17.35 -55.20 -12.15
C SER A 445 18.56 -54.76 -12.99
N ARG A 446 19.32 -55.72 -13.54
CA ARG A 446 20.41 -55.45 -14.50
C ARG A 446 19.91 -54.87 -15.84
N SER A 447 18.60 -54.98 -16.13
CA SER A 447 17.93 -54.39 -17.31
C SER A 447 17.77 -52.86 -17.23
N VAL A 448 18.06 -52.24 -16.08
CA VAL A 448 17.75 -50.83 -15.78
C VAL A 448 18.87 -49.87 -16.27
N LEU A 449 19.96 -50.42 -16.80
CA LEU A 449 21.06 -49.65 -17.39
C LEU A 449 20.69 -49.17 -18.80
N GLY A 450 20.10 -47.97 -18.90
CA GLY A 450 20.02 -47.21 -20.15
C GLY A 450 18.64 -46.74 -20.59
N THR A 451 17.56 -47.20 -19.96
CA THR A 451 16.20 -46.72 -20.22
C THR A 451 15.52 -46.42 -18.89
N GLY A 452 15.50 -45.15 -18.53
CA GLY A 452 14.85 -44.63 -17.32
C GLY A 452 14.11 -43.34 -17.62
N TRP A 453 13.63 -42.71 -16.55
CA TRP A 453 12.90 -41.44 -16.53
C TRP A 453 13.41 -40.41 -17.56
N PRO A 454 12.51 -39.69 -18.26
CA PRO A 454 12.88 -38.82 -19.36
C PRO A 454 13.67 -37.61 -18.85
N LYS A 455 14.72 -37.24 -19.57
CA LYS A 455 15.49 -36.00 -19.32
C LYS A 455 14.95 -34.81 -20.11
N ASP A 456 14.39 -35.10 -21.28
CA ASP A 456 13.80 -34.10 -22.18
C ASP A 456 12.31 -33.89 -21.87
N LEU A 457 11.78 -32.75 -22.33
CA LEU A 457 10.37 -32.42 -22.23
C LEU A 457 9.50 -33.43 -22.98
N VAL A 458 8.47 -33.94 -22.32
CA VAL A 458 7.50 -34.88 -22.91
C VAL A 458 6.25 -34.11 -23.29
N LYS A 459 5.86 -34.16 -24.56
CA LYS A 459 4.66 -33.48 -25.08
C LYS A 459 3.46 -34.43 -25.07
N VAL A 460 2.35 -33.97 -24.51
CA VAL A 460 1.05 -34.64 -24.49
C VAL A 460 0.05 -33.79 -25.27
N GLU A 461 -0.63 -34.37 -26.25
CA GLU A 461 -1.68 -33.66 -27.01
C GLU A 461 -2.96 -33.55 -26.19
N GLY A 462 -3.60 -32.38 -26.24
CA GLY A 462 -4.81 -32.06 -25.47
C GLY A 462 -4.54 -31.21 -24.23
N ASP A 463 -5.61 -30.87 -23.52
CA ASP A 463 -5.64 -30.00 -22.34
C ASP A 463 -5.61 -30.77 -21.01
N THR A 464 -5.56 -32.11 -21.08
CA THR A 464 -5.71 -32.99 -19.92
C THR A 464 -4.72 -34.14 -19.97
N VAL A 465 -4.07 -34.42 -18.84
CA VAL A 465 -3.13 -35.54 -18.66
C VAL A 465 -3.42 -36.27 -17.36
N THR A 466 -3.37 -37.61 -17.37
CA THR A 466 -3.51 -38.45 -16.18
C THR A 466 -2.23 -39.24 -15.92
N PHE A 467 -1.72 -39.11 -14.70
CA PHE A 467 -0.60 -39.87 -14.15
C PHE A 467 -1.13 -41.08 -13.38
N SER A 468 -0.57 -42.26 -13.62
CA SER A 468 -0.87 -43.47 -12.86
C SER A 468 0.45 -44.15 -12.51
N PHE A 469 0.84 -44.10 -11.24
CA PHE A 469 2.06 -44.71 -10.75
C PHE A 469 1.76 -45.85 -9.79
N GLU A 470 2.47 -46.96 -9.96
CA GLU A 470 2.34 -48.12 -9.08
C GLU A 470 3.74 -48.63 -8.71
N MET A 471 4.05 -48.54 -7.41
CA MET A 471 5.20 -49.20 -6.80
C MET A 471 4.78 -50.63 -6.45
N ARG A 472 5.32 -51.61 -7.18
CA ARG A 472 5.04 -53.04 -6.98
C ARG A 472 6.15 -53.73 -6.22
N SER A 473 7.36 -53.18 -6.26
CA SER A 473 8.48 -53.68 -5.50
C SER A 473 8.34 -53.36 -4.01
N GLY A 474 8.88 -54.27 -3.20
CA GLY A 474 9.20 -53.99 -1.82
C GLY A 474 10.66 -53.56 -1.71
N ARG A 475 10.95 -52.66 -0.77
CA ARG A 475 12.30 -52.14 -0.56
C ARG A 475 13.29 -53.27 -0.20
N GLU A 476 14.34 -53.41 -0.99
CA GLU A 476 15.47 -54.29 -0.63
C GLU A 476 16.37 -53.64 0.43
N HIS A 477 16.99 -54.49 1.27
CA HIS A 477 17.80 -54.05 2.42
C HIS A 477 18.94 -53.08 2.04
N ASN A 478 19.49 -53.17 0.83
CA ASN A 478 20.62 -52.36 0.38
C ASN A 478 20.23 -51.22 -0.58
N THR A 479 18.93 -51.00 -0.80
CA THR A 479 18.44 -49.96 -1.72
C THR A 479 18.34 -48.61 -1.00
N PRO A 480 19.09 -47.58 -1.43
CA PRO A 480 19.06 -46.26 -0.81
C PRO A 480 17.79 -45.49 -1.18
N ASP A 481 17.42 -44.50 -0.36
CA ASP A 481 16.22 -43.65 -0.61
C ASP A 481 16.27 -42.96 -1.98
N LYS A 482 17.46 -42.63 -2.46
CA LYS A 482 17.68 -42.01 -3.78
C LYS A 482 17.33 -42.92 -4.96
N ALA A 483 17.27 -44.24 -4.77
CA ALA A 483 16.85 -45.20 -5.81
C ALA A 483 15.34 -45.50 -5.72
N MET A 484 14.70 -45.05 -4.64
CA MET A 484 13.27 -45.16 -4.36
C MET A 484 12.63 -43.77 -4.29
N TRP A 485 13.19 -42.78 -4.99
CA TRP A 485 12.74 -41.41 -4.85
C TRP A 485 11.29 -41.30 -5.32
N GLY A 486 10.92 -41.94 -6.44
CA GLY A 486 9.62 -41.85 -7.08
C GLY A 486 9.66 -40.89 -8.26
N PHE A 487 8.64 -40.05 -8.40
CA PHE A 487 8.62 -39.04 -9.46
C PHE A 487 8.10 -37.70 -8.98
N SER A 488 8.61 -36.65 -9.60
CA SER A 488 8.07 -35.30 -9.54
C SER A 488 8.07 -34.74 -10.96
N CYS A 489 6.93 -34.26 -11.42
CA CYS A 489 6.73 -33.81 -12.77
C CYS A 489 5.94 -32.50 -12.79
N THR A 490 6.44 -31.50 -13.50
CA THR A 490 5.72 -30.24 -13.72
C THR A 490 5.02 -30.26 -15.07
N VAL A 491 3.71 -30.03 -15.06
CA VAL A 491 2.83 -29.98 -16.24
C VAL A 491 2.59 -28.53 -16.64
N ARG A 492 2.96 -28.13 -17.86
CA ARG A 492 2.79 -26.77 -18.39
C ARG A 492 2.03 -26.75 -19.71
N ALA A 493 1.38 -25.64 -20.04
CA ALA A 493 0.78 -25.42 -21.36
C ALA A 493 1.77 -24.80 -22.38
N GLN A 494 2.99 -24.49 -21.97
CA GLN A 494 4.02 -23.83 -22.79
C GLN A 494 5.33 -24.64 -22.79
N GLU A 495 6.06 -24.57 -23.92
CA GLU A 495 7.28 -25.34 -24.21
C GLU A 495 8.55 -24.82 -23.51
N SER A 496 8.47 -23.76 -22.71
CA SER A 496 9.66 -23.11 -22.15
C SER A 496 10.45 -24.02 -21.21
N SER A 497 11.75 -24.13 -21.47
CA SER A 497 12.73 -24.90 -20.70
C SER A 497 13.22 -24.18 -19.44
N GLU A 498 12.90 -22.90 -19.30
CA GLU A 498 13.28 -22.06 -18.16
C GLU A 498 12.41 -22.37 -16.93
N ASP A 499 13.05 -22.38 -15.76
CA ASP A 499 12.34 -22.27 -14.49
C ASP A 499 11.50 -20.98 -14.56
N VAL A 500 10.22 -21.09 -14.25
CA VAL A 500 9.32 -19.92 -14.28
C VAL A 500 9.93 -18.91 -13.33
N SER A 501 10.48 -17.83 -13.90
CA SER A 501 11.06 -16.73 -13.14
C SER A 501 10.08 -16.34 -12.05
N GLY A 502 10.55 -16.31 -10.80
CA GLY A 502 9.70 -16.10 -9.64
C GLY A 502 8.94 -14.78 -9.73
N GLY A 503 7.68 -14.84 -10.18
CA GLY A 503 6.76 -13.70 -10.20
C GLY A 503 7.25 -12.47 -10.99
N LEU A 504 6.42 -11.43 -10.96
CA LEU A 504 6.82 -10.09 -11.37
C LEU A 504 7.71 -9.48 -10.26
N PRO A 505 8.80 -8.76 -10.58
CA PRO A 505 9.56 -8.01 -9.57
C PRO A 505 8.64 -7.05 -8.81
N PHE A 506 8.81 -6.95 -7.50
CA PHE A 506 7.91 -6.23 -6.62
C PHE A 506 7.77 -4.75 -6.92
N LEU A 507 8.86 -4.06 -7.28
CA LEU A 507 8.75 -2.66 -7.67
C LEU A 507 7.99 -2.48 -8.98
N ALA A 508 8.10 -3.43 -9.91
CA ALA A 508 7.31 -3.40 -11.15
C ALA A 508 5.82 -3.68 -10.85
N ASP A 509 5.53 -4.60 -9.92
CA ASP A 509 4.17 -4.88 -9.44
C ASP A 509 3.55 -3.66 -8.76
N LEU A 510 4.32 -3.01 -7.90
CA LEU A 510 3.91 -1.80 -7.21
C LEU A 510 3.65 -0.65 -8.18
N ALA A 511 4.53 -0.45 -9.16
CA ALA A 511 4.36 0.56 -10.21
C ALA A 511 3.10 0.31 -11.04
N LEU A 512 2.80 -0.95 -11.38
CA LEU A 512 1.55 -1.33 -12.06
C LEU A 512 0.33 -1.05 -11.20
N GLY A 513 0.32 -1.47 -9.92
CA GLY A 513 -0.79 -1.23 -9.01
C GLY A 513 -1.08 0.26 -8.81
N LEU A 514 -0.02 1.07 -8.63
CA LEU A 514 -0.12 2.52 -8.55
C LEU A 514 -0.67 3.13 -9.84
N SER A 515 -0.23 2.64 -11.00
CA SER A 515 -0.70 3.13 -12.30
C SER A 515 -2.19 2.85 -12.51
N VAL A 516 -2.66 1.65 -12.14
CA VAL A 516 -4.08 1.29 -12.25
C VAL A 516 -4.94 2.17 -11.33
N LEU A 517 -4.51 2.39 -10.08
CA LEU A 517 -5.21 3.28 -9.17
C LEU A 517 -5.22 4.73 -9.68
N ALA A 518 -4.06 5.23 -10.13
CA ALA A 518 -3.92 6.57 -10.70
C ALA A 518 -4.85 6.76 -11.91
N CYS A 519 -4.89 5.81 -12.85
CA CYS A 519 -5.81 5.87 -13.99
C CYS A 519 -7.28 5.84 -13.56
N SER A 520 -7.62 5.07 -12.53
CA SER A 520 -8.99 4.99 -12.00
C SER A 520 -9.42 6.32 -11.36
N MET A 521 -8.55 6.91 -10.55
CA MET A 521 -8.79 8.23 -9.94
C MET A 521 -8.85 9.35 -10.99
N LEU A 522 -7.98 9.32 -12.01
CA LEU A 522 -8.05 10.24 -13.15
C LEU A 522 -9.36 10.12 -13.91
N ARG A 523 -9.89 8.90 -14.10
CA ARG A 523 -11.19 8.69 -14.73
C ARG A 523 -12.32 9.34 -13.93
N ILE A 524 -12.28 9.26 -12.60
CA ILE A 524 -13.26 9.93 -11.73
C ILE A 524 -13.17 11.44 -11.89
N LEU A 525 -11.96 12.01 -11.85
CA LEU A 525 -11.74 13.44 -12.06
C LEU A 525 -12.17 13.91 -13.45
N TYR A 526 -11.93 13.10 -14.47
CA TYR A 526 -12.34 13.39 -15.85
C TYR A 526 -13.85 13.38 -16.02
N ASN A 527 -14.53 12.42 -15.40
CA ASN A 527 -15.99 12.33 -15.44
C ASN A 527 -16.66 13.45 -14.63
N GLY A 528 -16.01 13.90 -13.55
CA GLY A 528 -16.54 14.94 -12.66
C GLY A 528 -17.71 14.45 -11.79
N PRO A 529 -18.43 15.37 -11.14
CA PRO A 529 -19.66 15.07 -10.39
C PRO A 529 -20.73 14.44 -11.29
N GLU A 530 -21.63 13.67 -10.68
CA GLU A 530 -22.81 13.17 -11.40
C GLU A 530 -23.68 14.33 -11.88
N VAL A 531 -24.25 14.18 -13.08
CA VAL A 531 -25.13 15.17 -13.69
C VAL A 531 -26.40 15.26 -12.85
N THR A 532 -26.69 16.45 -12.33
CA THR A 532 -27.89 16.72 -11.53
C THR A 532 -29.13 16.81 -12.44
N ARG A 533 -30.32 16.58 -11.87
CA ARG A 533 -31.60 16.70 -12.61
C ARG A 533 -31.80 18.12 -13.15
N GLU A 534 -31.31 19.12 -12.43
CA GLU A 534 -31.31 20.52 -12.84
C GLU A 534 -30.39 20.77 -14.05
N GLU A 535 -29.23 20.12 -14.10
CA GLU A 535 -28.32 20.18 -15.24
C GLU A 535 -28.90 19.46 -16.46
N GLU A 536 -29.59 18.33 -16.27
CA GLU A 536 -30.32 17.65 -17.35
C GLU A 536 -31.43 18.55 -17.91
N ALA A 537 -32.21 19.20 -17.04
CA ALA A 537 -33.25 20.13 -17.47
C ALA A 537 -32.70 21.37 -18.21
N CYS A 538 -31.45 21.77 -17.89
CA CYS A 538 -30.76 22.91 -18.51
C CYS A 538 -29.80 22.50 -19.63
N HIS A 539 -29.83 21.25 -20.11
CA HIS A 539 -28.84 20.71 -21.04
C HIS A 539 -28.65 21.58 -22.29
N ASP A 540 -29.74 21.99 -22.94
CA ASP A 540 -29.70 22.85 -24.14
C ASP A 540 -29.02 24.21 -23.87
N LEU A 541 -29.19 24.74 -22.66
CA LEU A 541 -28.58 26.00 -22.23
C LEU A 541 -27.08 25.81 -21.93
N LEU A 542 -26.70 24.74 -21.24
CA LEU A 542 -25.32 24.38 -20.93
C LEU A 542 -24.51 24.05 -22.21
N CYS A 543 -25.16 23.46 -23.22
CA CYS A 543 -24.60 23.24 -24.54
C CYS A 543 -24.58 24.49 -25.44
N SER A 544 -25.18 25.60 -24.99
CA SER A 544 -25.22 26.82 -25.80
C SER A 544 -23.83 27.45 -25.96
N LYS A 545 -23.55 27.94 -27.16
CA LYS A 545 -22.31 28.69 -27.47
C LYS A 545 -22.15 29.95 -26.62
N LEU A 546 -23.23 30.46 -26.02
CA LEU A 546 -23.20 31.63 -25.16
C LEU A 546 -22.58 31.27 -23.80
N LEU A 547 -23.08 30.23 -23.13
CA LEU A 547 -22.56 29.82 -21.82
C LEU A 547 -21.16 29.22 -21.90
N GLN A 548 -20.81 28.55 -23.02
CA GLN A 548 -19.45 28.06 -23.26
C GLN A 548 -18.41 29.19 -23.40
N ARG A 549 -18.85 30.43 -23.66
CA ARG A 549 -17.99 31.62 -23.75
C ARG A 549 -17.93 32.40 -22.43
N CYS A 550 -18.79 32.09 -21.48
CA CYS A 550 -18.78 32.71 -20.16
C CYS A 550 -17.58 32.18 -19.35
N GLN A 551 -16.80 33.12 -18.83
CA GLN A 551 -15.87 32.90 -17.75
C GLN A 551 -16.62 33.13 -16.44
N TRP A 552 -16.92 32.02 -15.78
CA TRP A 552 -17.53 32.02 -14.47
C TRP A 552 -16.47 32.36 -13.42
N GLN A 553 -16.76 33.34 -12.58
CA GLN A 553 -15.91 33.65 -11.43
C GLN A 553 -16.32 32.70 -10.30
N VAL A 554 -15.34 32.04 -9.68
CA VAL A 554 -15.59 31.12 -8.56
C VAL A 554 -15.31 31.89 -7.28
N GLU A 555 -16.28 31.97 -6.38
CA GLU A 555 -16.06 32.50 -5.04
C GLU A 555 -15.27 31.50 -4.21
N ALA A 556 -14.05 31.86 -3.83
CA ALA A 556 -13.29 31.15 -2.80
C ALA A 556 -13.06 32.12 -1.64
N ASN A 557 -13.48 31.76 -0.43
CA ASN A 557 -13.21 32.49 0.82
C ASN A 557 -13.64 33.98 0.82
N GLY A 558 -14.81 34.30 0.27
CA GLY A 558 -15.36 35.68 0.32
C GLY A 558 -14.61 36.70 -0.54
N ALA A 559 -13.68 36.26 -1.39
CA ALA A 559 -13.03 37.09 -2.39
C ALA A 559 -13.31 36.52 -3.79
N ILE A 560 -13.89 37.36 -4.66
CA ILE A 560 -14.15 37.02 -6.05
C ILE A 560 -12.81 36.89 -6.78
N SER A 561 -12.37 35.65 -7.04
CA SER A 561 -11.18 35.40 -7.86
C SER A 561 -11.60 34.89 -9.25
N PRO A 562 -10.95 35.33 -10.34
CA PRO A 562 -11.19 34.74 -11.64
C PRO A 562 -10.80 33.26 -11.61
N ALA A 563 -11.61 32.39 -12.24
CA ALA A 563 -11.34 30.95 -12.31
C ALA A 563 -9.89 30.70 -12.76
N LEU A 564 -9.19 29.83 -12.02
CA LEU A 564 -7.80 29.42 -12.20
C LEU A 564 -7.59 28.76 -13.58
N THR A 565 -7.47 29.58 -14.61
CA THR A 565 -6.77 29.23 -15.85
C THR A 565 -5.69 30.28 -16.06
N PRO A 566 -4.40 29.93 -16.03
CA PRO A 566 -3.34 30.86 -16.37
C PRO A 566 -3.36 31.03 -17.90
N SER A 567 -4.24 31.91 -18.40
CA SER A 567 -4.15 32.37 -19.78
C SER A 567 -3.21 33.59 -19.79
N PRO A 568 -2.14 33.62 -20.61
CA PRO A 568 -1.22 34.75 -20.72
C PRO A 568 -1.84 35.93 -21.50
N SER A 569 -3.16 36.00 -21.60
CA SER A 569 -3.90 36.97 -22.38
C SER A 569 -4.22 38.20 -21.52
N PRO A 570 -4.22 39.42 -22.09
CA PRO A 570 -4.65 40.61 -21.36
C PRO A 570 -6.08 40.40 -20.82
N LEU A 571 -6.37 41.01 -19.65
CA LEU A 571 -7.66 40.98 -18.97
C LEU A 571 -8.83 41.06 -19.96
N PRO A 572 -9.91 40.25 -19.79
CA PRO A 572 -11.06 40.32 -20.67
C PRO A 572 -11.60 41.76 -20.76
N LEU A 573 -11.94 42.22 -21.96
CA LEU A 573 -12.67 43.48 -22.14
C LEU A 573 -14.01 43.37 -21.41
N THR A 574 -14.15 44.07 -20.28
CA THR A 574 -15.44 44.30 -19.65
C THR A 574 -16.28 45.12 -20.62
N ILE A 575 -17.21 44.49 -21.33
CA ILE A 575 -18.15 45.21 -22.20
C ILE A 575 -18.98 46.14 -21.29
N GLU A 576 -18.91 47.45 -21.48
CA GLU A 576 -19.74 48.40 -20.72
C GLU A 576 -21.23 48.10 -20.94
N GLU A 577 -22.02 48.13 -19.87
CA GLU A 577 -23.45 47.80 -19.89
C GLU A 577 -24.27 48.69 -20.84
N ASP A 578 -23.71 49.86 -21.19
CA ASP A 578 -24.34 50.85 -22.07
C ASP A 578 -23.97 50.68 -23.55
N ARG A 579 -23.04 49.77 -23.91
CA ARG A 579 -22.66 49.51 -25.30
C ARG A 579 -23.42 48.32 -25.86
N GLU A 580 -24.34 48.60 -26.78
CA GLU A 580 -24.95 47.56 -27.61
C GLU A 580 -23.91 46.91 -28.51
N PHE A 581 -23.92 45.57 -28.56
CA PHE A 581 -23.09 44.81 -29.48
C PHE A 581 -23.73 44.86 -30.87
N THR A 582 -23.33 45.81 -31.70
CA THR A 582 -23.75 45.86 -33.10
C THR A 582 -22.98 44.77 -33.85
N TYR A 583 -23.65 43.66 -34.16
CA TYR A 583 -23.08 42.68 -35.08
C TYR A 583 -22.87 43.36 -36.45
N PRO A 584 -21.71 43.19 -37.11
CA PRO A 584 -21.61 43.50 -38.53
C PRO A 584 -22.65 42.66 -39.25
N SER A 585 -23.53 43.31 -40.01
CA SER A 585 -24.70 42.70 -40.67
C SER A 585 -24.37 41.61 -41.69
N ASP A 586 -23.09 41.28 -41.89
CA ASP A 586 -22.60 40.45 -42.99
C ASP A 586 -22.30 38.99 -42.60
N VAL A 587 -22.56 38.55 -41.36
CA VAL A 587 -22.20 37.18 -40.90
C VAL A 587 -23.40 36.25 -40.64
N LEU A 588 -24.65 36.73 -40.82
CA LEU A 588 -25.85 35.90 -40.68
C LEU A 588 -26.79 36.04 -41.88
N ILE A 589 -26.28 35.79 -43.08
CA ILE A 589 -27.15 35.36 -44.18
C ILE A 589 -27.34 33.84 -44.01
N PRO A 590 -28.53 33.35 -43.61
CA PRO A 590 -28.78 31.93 -43.60
C PRO A 590 -28.72 31.38 -45.04
N PRO A 591 -28.36 30.10 -45.24
CA PRO A 591 -28.31 29.52 -46.58
C PRO A 591 -29.68 29.66 -47.27
N PRO A 592 -29.73 29.93 -48.60
CA PRO A 592 -30.96 30.20 -49.30
C PRO A 592 -31.83 28.94 -49.32
N GLY A 593 -32.95 28.95 -48.59
CA GLY A 593 -33.89 27.81 -48.57
C GLY A 593 -34.96 27.80 -47.49
N LEU A 594 -34.87 28.63 -46.44
CA LEU A 594 -35.90 28.69 -45.38
C LEU A 594 -36.49 30.10 -45.28
N MET A 595 -37.68 30.24 -45.91
CA MET A 595 -38.75 31.24 -45.74
C MET A 595 -38.39 32.74 -45.52
N PRO A 596 -38.92 33.67 -46.34
CA PRO A 596 -38.84 35.10 -46.07
C PRO A 596 -39.91 35.50 -45.04
N GLY A 597 -39.53 35.78 -43.79
CA GLY A 597 -40.47 36.35 -42.84
C GLY A 597 -39.99 36.36 -41.40
N THR A 598 -39.96 37.57 -40.84
CA THR A 598 -39.89 37.90 -39.40
C THR A 598 -38.61 37.51 -38.65
N TYR A 599 -37.66 38.46 -38.60
CA TYR A 599 -36.78 38.62 -37.45
C TYR A 599 -37.66 38.73 -36.19
N PHE A 600 -37.64 37.72 -35.32
CA PHE A 600 -38.22 37.85 -33.99
C PHE A 600 -37.24 38.66 -33.13
N ASP A 601 -37.40 39.98 -33.13
CA ASP A 601 -36.84 40.80 -32.06
C ASP A 601 -37.59 40.44 -30.78
N LEU A 602 -37.00 39.55 -29.98
CA LEU A 602 -37.45 39.30 -28.62
C LEU A 602 -37.51 40.65 -27.89
N PRO A 603 -38.60 40.96 -27.15
CA PRO A 603 -38.70 42.19 -26.39
C PRO A 603 -37.55 42.26 -25.39
N ARG A 604 -36.57 43.12 -25.67
CA ARG A 604 -35.40 43.31 -24.80
C ARG A 604 -35.84 44.16 -23.60
N ILE A 605 -36.11 43.51 -22.48
CA ILE A 605 -36.36 44.19 -21.22
C ILE A 605 -35.03 44.78 -20.75
N ARG A 606 -34.81 46.08 -20.99
CA ARG A 606 -33.72 46.81 -20.34
C ARG A 606 -34.08 47.06 -18.88
N LEU A 607 -33.46 46.31 -17.99
CA LEU A 607 -33.51 46.62 -16.56
C LEU A 607 -32.60 47.83 -16.29
N PRO A 608 -33.08 48.87 -15.60
CA PRO A 608 -32.25 49.99 -15.17
C PRO A 608 -31.00 49.52 -14.41
N PRO A 609 -29.83 50.17 -14.58
CA PRO A 609 -28.58 49.78 -13.92
C PRO A 609 -28.73 49.61 -12.40
N GLY A 610 -29.50 50.47 -11.74
CA GLY A 610 -29.78 50.37 -10.31
C GLY A 610 -30.57 49.13 -9.89
N ILE A 611 -31.43 48.58 -10.77
CA ILE A 611 -32.15 47.33 -10.53
C ILE A 611 -31.23 46.13 -10.77
N MET A 612 -30.39 46.19 -11.80
CA MET A 612 -29.38 45.16 -12.07
C MET A 612 -28.31 45.07 -10.97
N CYS A 613 -27.94 46.20 -10.33
CA CYS A 613 -27.07 46.19 -9.15
C CYS A 613 -27.75 45.53 -7.95
N ARG A 614 -29.00 45.89 -7.64
CA ARG A 614 -29.74 45.27 -6.53
C ARG A 614 -29.98 43.77 -6.75
N LEU A 615 -30.30 43.36 -7.98
CA LEU A 615 -30.46 41.93 -8.30
C LEU A 615 -29.15 41.17 -8.10
N ARG A 616 -28.00 41.76 -8.43
CA ARG A 616 -26.68 41.18 -8.16
C ARG A 616 -26.41 41.09 -6.67
N GLU A 617 -26.65 42.16 -5.91
CA GLU A 617 -26.54 42.18 -4.44
C GLU A 617 -27.42 41.11 -3.78
N VAL A 618 -28.66 40.93 -4.25
CA VAL A 618 -29.59 39.92 -3.73
C VAL A 618 -29.19 38.50 -4.15
N SER A 619 -28.71 38.32 -5.37
CA SER A 619 -28.29 37.00 -5.87
C SER A 619 -26.95 36.53 -5.31
N GLY A 620 -26.14 37.45 -4.77
CA GLY A 620 -24.76 37.19 -4.37
C GLY A 620 -23.81 36.83 -5.52
N ARG A 621 -24.24 36.89 -6.80
CA ARG A 621 -23.45 36.44 -7.95
C ARG A 621 -22.91 37.62 -8.74
N ALA A 622 -21.60 37.57 -9.03
CA ALA A 622 -20.94 38.54 -9.89
C ALA A 622 -21.35 38.39 -11.38
N ARG A 623 -21.09 39.42 -12.18
CA ARG A 623 -21.36 39.41 -13.61
C ARG A 623 -20.46 38.37 -14.33
N PRO A 624 -21.03 37.47 -15.17
CA PRO A 624 -20.22 36.61 -16.03
C PRO A 624 -19.41 37.45 -17.01
N GLN A 625 -18.10 37.20 -17.10
CA GLN A 625 -17.25 37.82 -18.11
C GLN A 625 -17.25 36.94 -19.36
N PHE A 626 -17.13 37.53 -20.55
CA PHE A 626 -16.96 36.73 -21.76
C PHE A 626 -15.48 36.59 -22.06
N ARG A 627 -15.03 35.38 -22.41
CA ARG A 627 -13.69 35.22 -22.99
C ARG A 627 -13.65 36.04 -24.29
N PRO A 628 -12.64 36.93 -24.48
CA PRO A 628 -12.37 37.49 -25.79
C PRO A 628 -11.92 36.31 -26.67
N SER A 629 -12.82 35.75 -27.47
CA SER A 629 -12.44 34.64 -28.35
C SER A 629 -11.47 35.15 -29.42
N ILE A 630 -10.50 34.30 -29.76
CA ILE A 630 -9.83 34.31 -31.06
C ILE A 630 -10.91 34.44 -32.15
N LYS A 631 -10.65 35.29 -33.14
CA LYS A 631 -11.57 35.64 -34.24
C LYS A 631 -12.18 34.43 -34.93
#